data_AF-A0A2V9K2U6-F1
#
_entry.id   AF-A0A2V9K2U6-F1
#
_cell.length_a   1.000
_cell.length_b   1.000
_cell.length_c   1.000
_cell.angle_alpha   90.00
_cell.angle_beta   90.00
_cell.angle_gamma   90.00
#
_symmetry.space_group_name_H-M   'P 1'
#
loop_
_entity.id
_entity.type
_entity.pdbx_description
1 polymer ?
#
loop_
_entity_poly.entity_id
_entity_poly.type
_entity_poly.pdbx_seq_one_letter_code
_entity_poly.pdbx_strand_id
1 'polypeptide(L)'
;MRKISCCSALMLFLSVSSAVAQTAHETPEQFQARTKWWRAAKFGMFIHWGIYAVPADSTDLEGHKRIAEWYFSNKQLQVKDYEKFASEFNPVQFDARRWVATAKNAGMKYIVITSKHHDGFSMFDTKMTGYNVVQATPWRHDPMKDLAAEC
;
A
#
# COMPACT_ATOMS: atom_id res chain seq x y z
N MET A 1 -0.44 -35.05 67.87
CA MET A 1 0.94 -34.90 67.37
C MET A 1 0.94 -35.00 65.84
N ARG A 2 1.36 -33.91 65.18
CA ARG A 2 1.75 -33.68 63.78
C ARG A 2 1.18 -34.59 62.67
N LYS A 3 0.24 -34.06 61.87
CA LYS A 3 -0.01 -34.50 60.49
C LYS A 3 0.81 -33.62 59.55
N ILE A 4 1.72 -34.24 58.80
CA ILE A 4 2.61 -33.60 57.82
C ILE A 4 1.79 -33.31 56.56
N SER A 5 1.70 -32.04 56.18
CA SER A 5 1.06 -31.59 54.95
C SER A 5 2.01 -31.83 53.79
N CYS A 6 1.60 -32.64 52.81
CA CYS A 6 2.37 -32.91 51.60
C CYS A 6 1.96 -31.88 50.54
N CYS A 7 2.81 -30.86 50.31
CA CYS A 7 2.66 -29.94 49.20
C CYS A 7 2.99 -30.66 47.88
N SER A 8 1.99 -31.02 47.09
CA SER A 8 2.19 -31.40 45.69
C SER A 8 2.50 -30.15 44.87
N ALA A 9 3.76 -29.98 44.49
CA ALA A 9 4.19 -28.99 43.52
C ALA A 9 3.69 -29.40 42.12
N LEU A 10 2.72 -28.66 41.59
CA LEU A 10 2.27 -28.80 40.21
C LEU A 10 3.32 -28.13 39.29
N MET A 11 4.21 -28.93 38.70
CA MET A 11 5.12 -28.44 37.66
C MET A 11 4.32 -28.14 36.39
N LEU A 12 4.15 -26.84 36.07
CA LEU A 12 3.75 -26.40 34.75
C LEU A 12 4.88 -26.69 33.77
N PHE A 13 4.69 -27.66 32.88
CA PHE A 13 5.55 -27.81 31.69
C PHE A 13 5.21 -26.68 30.70
N LEU A 14 6.01 -25.62 30.68
CA LEU A 14 6.02 -24.69 29.55
C LEU A 14 6.64 -25.41 28.35
N SER A 15 5.82 -25.85 27.42
CA SER A 15 6.28 -26.22 26.09
C SER A 15 6.76 -24.97 25.35
N VAL A 16 8.07 -24.77 25.31
CA VAL A 16 8.68 -23.76 24.45
C VAL A 16 8.56 -24.28 23.02
N SER A 17 7.53 -23.84 22.30
CA SER A 17 7.47 -24.01 20.85
C SER A 17 8.53 -23.10 20.23
N SER A 18 9.64 -23.68 19.81
CA SER A 18 10.63 -22.99 18.98
C SER A 18 9.94 -22.52 17.70
N ALA A 19 9.75 -21.21 17.57
CA ALA A 19 9.35 -20.59 16.32
C ALA A 19 10.49 -20.78 15.32
N VAL A 20 10.39 -21.80 14.46
CA VAL A 20 11.29 -21.96 13.32
C VAL A 20 10.96 -20.81 12.36
N ALA A 21 11.89 -19.88 12.19
CA ALA A 21 11.80 -18.84 11.18
C ALA A 21 11.61 -19.50 9.80
N GLN A 22 10.64 -19.03 9.01
CA GLN A 22 10.39 -19.54 7.66
C GLN A 22 11.58 -19.24 6.73
N THR A 23 12.56 -20.14 6.68
CA THR A 23 13.47 -20.23 5.54
C THR A 23 12.81 -21.10 4.48
N ALA A 24 11.74 -20.60 3.85
CA ALA A 24 11.18 -21.28 2.70
C ALA A 24 12.07 -21.00 1.50
N HIS A 25 13.11 -21.84 1.29
CA HIS A 25 13.76 -21.90 0.00
C HIS A 25 12.77 -22.48 -1.01
N GLU A 26 12.21 -21.61 -1.83
CA GLU A 26 11.33 -21.99 -2.93
C GLU A 26 12.08 -22.89 -3.91
N THR A 27 11.51 -24.04 -4.27
CA THR A 27 12.09 -24.90 -5.31
C THR A 27 11.89 -24.26 -6.69
N PRO A 28 12.71 -24.60 -7.70
CA PRO A 28 12.49 -24.14 -9.06
C PRO A 28 11.07 -24.40 -9.57
N GLU A 29 10.48 -25.55 -9.26
CA GLU A 29 9.13 -25.93 -9.68
C GLU A 29 8.07 -25.03 -9.04
N GLN A 30 8.22 -24.71 -7.75
CA GLN A 30 7.34 -23.78 -7.04
C GLN A 30 7.43 -22.36 -7.64
N PHE A 31 8.65 -21.88 -7.92
CA PHE A 31 8.86 -20.60 -8.58
C PHE A 31 8.20 -20.56 -9.97
N GLN A 32 8.41 -21.61 -10.77
CA GLN A 32 7.81 -21.73 -12.10
C GLN A 32 6.29 -21.71 -12.03
N ALA A 33 5.70 -22.43 -11.06
CA ALA A 33 4.27 -22.48 -10.84
C ALA A 33 3.70 -21.12 -10.43
N ARG A 34 4.26 -20.44 -9.41
CA ARG A 34 3.71 -19.15 -8.94
C ARG A 34 3.88 -18.02 -9.95
N THR A 35 4.95 -18.04 -10.76
CA THR A 35 5.23 -16.98 -11.75
C THR A 35 4.60 -17.27 -13.12
N LYS A 36 3.96 -18.43 -13.31
CA LYS A 36 3.37 -18.81 -14.61
C LYS A 36 2.35 -17.78 -15.09
N TRP A 37 1.42 -17.37 -14.23
CA TRP A 37 0.39 -16.39 -14.59
C TRP A 37 1.02 -15.03 -14.93
N TRP A 38 1.99 -14.56 -14.13
CA TRP A 38 2.67 -13.27 -14.34
C TRP A 38 3.39 -13.22 -15.69
N ARG A 39 4.11 -14.28 -16.01
CA ARG A 39 4.80 -14.43 -17.31
C ARG A 39 3.83 -14.51 -18.49
N ALA A 40 2.63 -15.05 -18.28
CA ALA A 40 1.58 -15.14 -19.30
C ALA A 40 0.76 -13.86 -19.44
N ALA A 41 0.68 -13.03 -18.40
CA ALA A 41 -0.16 -11.84 -18.33
C ALA A 41 0.25 -10.77 -19.36
N LYS A 42 1.56 -10.58 -19.58
CA LYS A 42 2.24 -9.69 -20.56
C LYS A 42 1.92 -8.19 -20.47
N PHE A 43 0.69 -7.80 -20.17
CA PHE A 43 0.21 -6.43 -20.29
C PHE A 43 -0.64 -6.06 -19.06
N GLY A 44 -0.37 -4.89 -18.48
CA GLY A 44 -1.03 -4.41 -17.28
C GLY A 44 -1.09 -2.89 -17.22
N MET A 45 -1.93 -2.36 -16.33
CA MET A 45 -2.02 -0.93 -16.05
C MET A 45 -1.11 -0.58 -14.88
N PHE A 46 -0.41 0.55 -14.97
CA PHE A 46 0.25 1.16 -13.82
C PHE A 46 -0.40 2.51 -13.51
N ILE A 47 -0.77 2.72 -12.25
CA ILE A 47 -1.42 3.94 -11.78
C ILE A 47 -0.52 4.63 -10.76
N HIS A 48 -0.05 5.83 -11.09
CA HIS A 48 0.52 6.77 -10.12
C HIS A 48 -0.60 7.67 -9.64
N TRP A 49 -0.96 7.54 -8.37
CA TRP A 49 -1.95 8.42 -7.75
C TRP A 49 -1.64 8.68 -6.28
N GLY A 50 -1.80 9.93 -5.87
CA GLY A 50 -1.47 10.45 -4.55
C GLY A 50 -1.72 11.96 -4.50
N ILE A 51 -1.39 12.61 -3.39
CA ILE A 51 -1.67 14.04 -3.22
C ILE A 51 -0.86 14.95 -4.17
N TYR A 52 0.23 14.45 -4.75
CA TYR A 52 0.93 15.12 -5.86
C TYR A 52 0.04 15.38 -7.09
N ALA A 53 -1.10 14.66 -7.23
CA ALA A 53 -2.05 14.91 -8.31
C ALA A 53 -2.88 16.19 -8.10
N VAL A 54 -2.99 16.70 -6.88
CA VAL A 54 -3.77 17.93 -6.55
C VAL A 54 -3.24 19.16 -7.28
N PRO A 55 -1.93 19.51 -7.20
CA PRO A 55 -1.41 20.69 -7.90
C PRO A 55 -1.41 20.54 -9.43
N ALA A 56 -1.49 19.31 -9.97
CA ALA A 56 -1.50 19.02 -11.41
C ALA A 56 -0.38 19.71 -12.21
N ASP A 57 0.79 19.87 -11.60
CA ASP A 57 1.95 20.57 -12.16
C ASP A 57 3.13 19.61 -12.32
N SER A 58 3.84 19.78 -13.44
CA SER A 58 5.01 18.98 -13.80
C SER A 58 6.25 19.85 -14.03
N THR A 59 6.36 21.01 -13.40
CA THR A 59 7.49 21.94 -13.59
C THR A 59 8.41 22.06 -12.38
N ASP A 60 9.68 22.39 -12.59
CA ASP A 60 10.60 22.85 -11.55
C ASP A 60 10.37 24.35 -11.20
N LEU A 61 11.31 24.97 -10.48
CA LEU A 61 11.23 26.38 -10.09
C LEU A 61 11.45 27.33 -11.27
N GLU A 62 12.19 26.89 -12.28
CA GLU A 62 12.51 27.61 -13.50
C GLU A 62 11.45 27.43 -14.60
N GLY A 63 10.48 26.55 -14.39
CA GLY A 63 9.40 26.26 -15.33
C GLY A 63 9.72 25.18 -16.36
N HIS A 64 10.83 24.47 -16.24
CA HIS A 64 11.13 23.35 -17.11
C HIS A 64 10.24 22.15 -16.78
N LYS A 65 9.87 21.40 -17.81
CA LYS A 65 9.11 20.16 -17.63
C LYS A 65 9.95 19.08 -16.93
N ARG A 66 9.36 18.52 -15.89
CA ARG A 66 9.82 17.45 -15.02
C ARG A 66 8.74 16.37 -14.95
N ILE A 67 8.95 15.40 -14.07
CA ILE A 67 8.00 14.34 -13.79
C ILE A 67 7.06 14.80 -12.66
N ALA A 68 5.74 14.69 -12.85
CA ALA A 68 4.73 15.34 -12.01
C ALA A 68 4.65 14.78 -10.58
N GLU A 69 4.81 13.46 -10.38
CA GLU A 69 4.75 12.88 -9.02
C GLU A 69 5.93 13.28 -8.13
N TRP A 70 6.94 13.95 -8.71
CA TRP A 70 8.05 14.57 -8.00
C TRP A 70 7.80 16.03 -7.63
N TYR A 71 6.56 16.55 -7.74
CA TYR A 71 6.19 17.93 -7.43
C TYR A 71 6.81 18.44 -6.11
N PHE A 72 6.79 17.61 -5.06
CA PHE A 72 7.40 17.94 -3.77
C PHE A 72 8.86 18.37 -3.89
N SER A 73 9.65 17.59 -4.64
CA SER A 73 11.08 17.83 -4.88
C SER A 73 11.29 18.93 -5.93
N ASN A 74 10.53 18.91 -7.02
CA ASN A 74 10.63 19.87 -8.12
C ASN A 74 10.41 21.32 -7.63
N LYS A 75 9.49 21.51 -6.68
CA LYS A 75 9.19 22.82 -6.06
C LYS A 75 9.96 23.06 -4.75
N GLN A 76 10.82 22.12 -4.35
CA GLN A 76 11.64 22.21 -3.14
C GLN A 76 10.83 22.62 -1.89
N LEU A 77 9.61 22.09 -1.76
CA LEU A 77 8.72 22.52 -0.68
C LEU A 77 9.24 22.03 0.68
N GLN A 78 8.80 22.70 1.73
CA GLN A 78 8.89 22.14 3.07
C GLN A 78 7.79 21.09 3.25
N VAL A 79 8.06 20.05 4.06
CA VAL A 79 7.09 18.96 4.34
C VAL A 79 5.73 19.54 4.73
N LYS A 80 5.70 20.47 5.70
CA LYS A 80 4.48 21.12 6.19
C LYS A 80 3.65 21.84 5.13
N ASP A 81 4.28 22.24 4.02
CA ASP A 81 3.60 22.96 2.94
C ASP A 81 3.05 21.96 1.91
N TYR A 82 3.79 20.87 1.65
CA TYR A 82 3.32 19.79 0.79
C TYR A 82 2.16 18.99 1.41
N GLU A 83 2.21 18.71 2.72
CA GLU A 83 1.17 17.93 3.42
C GLU A 83 -0.21 18.60 3.36
N LYS A 84 -0.29 19.91 3.11
CA LYS A 84 -1.56 20.65 2.96
C LYS A 84 -2.40 20.12 1.80
N PHE A 85 -1.80 19.57 0.75
CA PHE A 85 -2.55 18.99 -0.37
C PHE A 85 -3.43 17.82 0.04
N ALA A 86 -3.16 17.15 1.17
CA ALA A 86 -4.06 16.12 1.69
C ALA A 86 -5.45 16.69 2.03
N SER A 87 -5.52 17.94 2.52
CA SER A 87 -6.79 18.60 2.84
C SER A 87 -7.64 18.97 1.62
N GLU A 88 -7.00 19.05 0.45
CA GLU A 88 -7.65 19.35 -0.84
C GLU A 88 -7.99 18.08 -1.62
N PHE A 89 -7.45 16.93 -1.22
CA PHE A 89 -7.65 15.66 -1.92
C PHE A 89 -9.06 15.10 -1.67
N ASN A 90 -9.98 15.38 -2.61
CA ASN A 90 -11.37 14.89 -2.57
C ASN A 90 -11.87 14.35 -3.92
N PRO A 91 -11.40 13.17 -4.37
CA PRO A 91 -11.72 12.64 -5.69
C PRO A 91 -13.12 12.00 -5.75
N VAL A 92 -14.17 12.81 -5.65
CA VAL A 92 -15.59 12.37 -5.64
C VAL A 92 -16.05 11.64 -6.91
N GLN A 93 -15.26 11.69 -7.99
CA GLN A 93 -15.52 10.98 -9.24
C GLN A 93 -14.76 9.66 -9.37
N PHE A 94 -14.00 9.26 -8.35
CA PHE A 94 -13.33 7.96 -8.35
C PHE A 94 -14.36 6.82 -8.43
N ASP A 95 -14.10 5.88 -9.33
CA ASP A 95 -14.92 4.68 -9.55
C ASP A 95 -13.98 3.53 -9.94
N ALA A 96 -13.75 2.61 -9.00
CA ALA A 96 -12.91 1.44 -9.21
C ALA A 96 -13.42 0.55 -10.34
N ARG A 97 -14.74 0.37 -10.46
CA ARG A 97 -15.37 -0.41 -11.53
C ARG A 97 -15.06 0.20 -12.88
N ARG A 98 -15.15 1.52 -13.02
CA ARG A 98 -14.80 2.21 -14.26
C ARG A 98 -13.32 2.01 -14.62
N TRP A 99 -12.42 2.15 -13.65
CA TRP A 99 -10.98 1.98 -13.88
C TRP A 99 -10.63 0.54 -14.28
N VAL A 100 -11.14 -0.45 -13.55
CA VAL A 100 -10.92 -1.87 -13.85
C VAL A 100 -11.54 -2.27 -15.18
N ALA A 101 -12.74 -1.77 -15.50
CA ALA A 101 -13.37 -1.98 -16.80
C ALA A 101 -12.51 -1.41 -17.94
N THR A 102 -11.94 -0.21 -17.77
CA THR A 102 -10.99 0.36 -18.76
C THR A 102 -9.79 -0.56 -18.98
N ALA A 103 -9.20 -1.10 -17.91
CA ALA A 103 -8.10 -2.07 -18.01
C ALA A 103 -8.52 -3.33 -18.79
N LYS A 104 -9.63 -3.94 -18.38
CA LYS A 104 -10.16 -5.18 -18.96
C LYS A 104 -10.48 -4.99 -20.44
N ASN A 105 -11.12 -3.88 -20.80
CA ASN A 105 -11.46 -3.53 -22.19
C ASN A 105 -10.22 -3.29 -23.07
N ALA A 106 -9.12 -2.79 -22.50
CA ALA A 106 -7.83 -2.65 -23.20
C ALA A 106 -7.06 -3.97 -23.31
N GLY A 107 -7.55 -5.08 -22.73
CA GLY A 107 -6.90 -6.38 -22.74
C GLY A 107 -5.84 -6.59 -21.65
N MET A 108 -5.72 -5.65 -20.70
CA MET A 108 -4.78 -5.74 -19.58
C MET A 108 -5.18 -6.87 -18.63
N LYS A 109 -4.18 -7.51 -18.01
CA LYS A 109 -4.35 -8.71 -17.16
C LYS A 109 -4.05 -8.47 -15.68
N TYR A 110 -3.53 -7.30 -15.34
CA TYR A 110 -3.26 -6.88 -13.97
C TYR A 110 -3.23 -5.35 -13.88
N ILE A 111 -3.41 -4.84 -12.67
CA ILE A 111 -3.24 -3.43 -12.32
C ILE A 111 -2.20 -3.35 -11.20
N VAL A 112 -1.30 -2.39 -11.30
CA VAL A 112 -0.39 -1.98 -10.23
C VAL A 112 -0.70 -0.53 -9.91
N ILE A 113 -0.84 -0.21 -8.62
CA ILE A 113 -1.10 1.15 -8.16
C ILE A 113 -0.14 1.48 -7.01
N THR A 114 0.31 2.74 -6.95
CA THR A 114 1.14 3.24 -5.86
C THR A 114 0.37 3.21 -4.54
N SER A 115 0.62 2.20 -3.71
CA SER A 115 0.08 2.16 -2.33
C SER A 115 0.67 3.25 -1.43
N LYS A 116 1.91 3.66 -1.72
CA LYS A 116 2.62 4.81 -1.17
C LYS A 116 3.73 5.19 -2.13
N HIS A 117 3.89 6.48 -2.44
CA HIS A 117 4.99 6.96 -3.28
C HIS A 117 6.16 7.50 -2.43
N HIS A 118 7.12 8.18 -3.06
CA HIS A 118 8.27 8.81 -2.41
C HIS A 118 7.88 9.92 -1.42
N ASP A 119 6.74 10.57 -1.65
CA ASP A 119 6.20 11.62 -0.78
C ASP A 119 5.67 11.09 0.57
N GLY A 120 5.59 9.77 0.73
CA GLY A 120 5.19 9.12 1.98
C GLY A 120 3.70 9.04 2.22
N PHE A 121 2.85 9.59 1.35
CA PHE A 121 1.40 9.57 1.54
C PHE A 121 0.83 8.20 1.21
N SER A 122 0.18 7.55 2.18
CA SER A 122 -0.41 6.23 2.00
C SER A 122 -1.80 6.31 1.37
N MET A 123 -2.01 5.58 0.28
CA MET A 123 -3.29 5.49 -0.43
C MET A 123 -4.24 4.42 0.14
N PHE A 124 -3.99 3.94 1.36
CA PHE A 124 -4.81 2.98 2.11
C PHE A 124 -4.83 3.32 3.60
N ASP A 125 -5.79 2.76 4.36
CA ASP A 125 -5.92 3.00 5.81
C ASP A 125 -4.87 2.24 6.63
N THR A 126 -3.65 2.79 6.66
CA THR A 126 -2.56 2.27 7.49
C THR A 126 -2.73 2.63 8.97
N LYS A 127 -2.36 1.72 9.86
CA LYS A 127 -2.34 1.94 11.31
C LYS A 127 -1.05 2.63 11.82
N MET A 128 -0.07 2.81 10.93
CA MET A 128 1.27 3.26 11.32
C MET A 128 1.40 4.79 11.40
N THR A 129 0.56 5.53 10.67
CA THR A 129 0.60 7.00 10.61
C THR A 129 -0.77 7.54 10.18
N GLY A 130 -1.12 8.73 10.66
CA GLY A 130 -2.30 9.46 10.20
C GLY A 130 -2.13 10.10 8.82
N TYR A 131 -0.92 10.11 8.25
CA TYR A 131 -0.63 10.62 6.92
C TYR A 131 -1.05 9.63 5.82
N ASN A 132 -2.36 9.45 5.69
CA ASN A 132 -2.97 8.53 4.75
C ASN A 132 -4.31 9.06 4.22
N VAL A 133 -4.78 8.49 3.12
CA VAL A 133 -5.99 8.92 2.40
C VAL A 133 -7.26 8.90 3.25
N VAL A 134 -7.36 8.02 4.24
CA VAL A 134 -8.57 7.90 5.07
C VAL A 134 -8.57 8.93 6.20
N GLN A 135 -7.43 9.21 6.81
CA GLN A 135 -7.35 10.05 8.01
C GLN A 135 -7.01 11.51 7.70
N ALA A 136 -6.17 11.77 6.68
CA ALA A 136 -5.66 13.10 6.38
C ALA A 136 -6.45 13.87 5.30
N THR A 137 -7.49 13.27 4.71
CA THR A 137 -8.25 13.88 3.62
C THR A 137 -9.73 14.03 3.98
N PRO A 138 -10.45 14.98 3.35
CA PRO A 138 -11.91 15.04 3.45
C PRO A 138 -12.62 13.84 2.82
N TRP A 139 -11.95 13.09 1.92
CA TRP A 139 -12.56 11.96 1.22
C TRP A 139 -12.80 10.75 2.12
N ARG A 140 -11.89 10.51 3.08
CA ARG A 140 -12.00 9.44 4.11
C ARG A 140 -12.30 8.05 3.55
N HIS A 141 -11.71 7.71 2.40
CA HIS A 141 -12.02 6.50 1.65
C HIS A 141 -10.76 5.76 1.22
N ASP A 142 -10.80 4.43 1.18
CA ASP A 142 -9.65 3.56 0.88
C ASP A 142 -9.75 2.99 -0.56
N PRO A 143 -9.16 3.65 -1.58
CA PRO A 143 -9.23 3.19 -2.96
C PRO A 143 -8.49 1.87 -3.21
N MET A 144 -7.52 1.48 -2.37
CA MET A 144 -6.84 0.20 -2.55
C MET A 144 -7.79 -0.96 -2.28
N LYS A 145 -8.68 -0.83 -1.28
CA LYS A 145 -9.71 -1.85 -0.99
C LYS A 145 -10.70 -1.98 -2.14
N ASP A 146 -11.17 -0.86 -2.68
CA ASP A 146 -12.10 -0.87 -3.80
C ASP A 146 -11.50 -1.52 -5.06
N LEU A 147 -10.28 -1.12 -5.43
CA LEU A 147 -9.59 -1.68 -6.59
C LEU A 147 -9.29 -3.17 -6.40
N ALA A 148 -8.88 -3.58 -5.20
CA ALA A 148 -8.65 -4.98 -4.88
C ALA A 148 -9.93 -5.81 -4.91
N ALA A 149 -11.08 -5.26 -4.48
CA ALA A 149 -12.36 -5.95 -4.52
C ALA A 149 -12.92 -6.10 -5.96
N GLU A 150 -12.62 -5.14 -6.84
CA GLU A 150 -13.13 -5.12 -8.22
C GLU A 150 -12.26 -5.90 -9.23
N CYS A 151 -10.96 -6.08 -8.95
CA CYS A 151 -10.04 -6.80 -9.83
C CYS A 151 -10.35 -8.30 -9.88
#